data_AF-A0A2I6S323-F1
#
_entry.id   AF-A0A2I6S323-F1
#
_cell.length_a   1.000
_cell.length_b   1.000
_cell.length_c   1.000
_cell.angle_alpha   90.00
_cell.angle_beta   90.00
_cell.angle_gamma   90.00
#
_symmetry.space_group_name_H-M   'P 1'
#
loop_
_entity.id
_entity.type
_entity.pdbx_description
1 polymer ?
#
loop_
_entity_poly.entity_id
_entity_poly.type
_entity_poly.pdbx_seq_one_letter_code
_entity_poly.pdbx_strand_id
1 'polypeptide(L)'
;MATVTVRNLPDEVHRALRVRAATHGRSTEAEIREILESTVRPPERLRLGSALAELGRRVGLTDDDIAAIEKVRDKTPTEPVSFE
;
A
#
# COMPACT_ATOMS: atom_id res chain seq x y z
N MET A 1 -15.45 -1.35 1.10
CA MET A 1 -14.95 -0.12 0.42
C MET A 1 -14.90 0.97 1.46
N ALA A 2 -13.80 1.72 1.55
CA ALA A 2 -13.73 2.88 2.43
C ALA A 2 -14.38 4.07 1.74
N THR A 3 -15.15 4.87 2.48
CA THR A 3 -15.81 6.08 1.99
C THR A 3 -15.20 7.29 2.69
N VAL A 4 -14.87 8.33 1.93
CA VAL A 4 -14.34 9.60 2.45
C VAL A 4 -15.26 10.73 2.00
N THR A 5 -15.69 11.57 2.94
CA THR A 5 -16.50 12.75 2.66
C THR A 5 -15.71 14.01 2.99
N VAL A 6 -15.46 14.86 1.98
CA VAL A 6 -14.80 16.15 2.17
C VAL A 6 -15.88 17.23 2.29
N ARG A 7 -15.95 17.90 3.44
CA ARG A 7 -16.91 18.98 3.69
C ARG A 7 -16.29 20.34 3.39
N ASN A 8 -17.11 21.31 3.01
CA ASN A 8 -16.71 22.70 2.74
C ASN A 8 -15.58 22.83 1.69
N LEU A 9 -15.61 22.00 0.65
CA LEU A 9 -14.68 22.13 -0.47
C LEU A 9 -15.00 23.43 -1.24
N PRO A 10 -14.03 24.35 -1.43
CA PRO A 10 -14.28 25.57 -2.19
C PRO A 10 -14.77 25.25 -3.61
N ASP A 11 -15.76 26.01 -4.09
CA ASP A 11 -16.38 25.77 -5.40
C ASP A 11 -15.37 25.83 -6.55
N GLU A 12 -14.36 26.68 -6.44
CA GLU A 12 -13.26 26.79 -7.40
C GLU A 12 -12.45 25.49 -7.49
N VAL A 13 -12.21 24.82 -6.35
CA VAL A 13 -11.48 23.54 -6.30
C VAL A 13 -12.31 22.44 -6.92
N HIS A 14 -13.62 22.39 -6.61
CA HIS A 14 -14.52 21.41 -7.21
C HIS A 14 -14.62 21.58 -8.74
N ARG A 15 -14.67 22.82 -9.23
CA ARG A 15 -14.65 23.11 -10.68
C ARG A 15 -13.33 22.70 -11.32
N ALA A 16 -12.19 23.03 -10.70
CA ALA A 16 -10.87 22.64 -11.20
C ALA A 16 -10.73 21.11 -11.29
N LEU A 17 -11.19 20.38 -10.27
CA LEU A 17 -11.22 18.91 -10.27
C LEU A 17 -12.07 18.35 -11.40
N ARG A 18 -13.25 18.94 -11.65
CA ARG A 18 -14.14 18.51 -12.75
C ARG A 18 -13.51 18.73 -14.13
N VAL A 19 -12.87 19.88 -14.33
CA VAL A 19 -12.16 20.18 -15.59
C VAL A 19 -11.01 19.20 -15.79
N ARG A 20 -10.18 18.98 -14.77
CA ARG A 20 -9.05 18.03 -14.80
C ARG A 20 -9.51 16.60 -15.10
N ALA A 21 -10.60 16.16 -14.46
CA ALA A 21 -11.17 14.84 -14.72
C ALA A 21 -11.64 14.67 -16.17
N ALA A 22 -12.28 15.71 -16.75
CA ALA A 22 -12.70 15.72 -18.14
C ALA A 22 -11.48 15.67 -19.10
N THR A 23 -10.41 16.42 -18.79
CA THR A 23 -9.15 16.36 -19.55
C THR A 23 -8.53 14.97 -19.55
N HIS A 24 -8.62 14.23 -18.44
CA HIS A 24 -8.13 12.86 -18.33
C HIS A 24 -9.14 11.78 -18.77
N GLY A 25 -10.33 12.17 -19.26
CA GLY A 25 -11.35 11.22 -19.73
C GLY A 25 -11.93 10.32 -18.62
N ARG A 26 -11.96 10.77 -17.37
CA ARG A 26 -12.48 10.01 -16.22
C ARG A 26 -13.49 10.80 -15.39
N SER A 27 -14.21 10.11 -14.51
CA SER A 27 -15.14 10.78 -13.58
C SER A 27 -14.38 11.61 -12.55
N THR A 28 -15.03 12.63 -11.99
CA THR A 28 -14.44 13.46 -10.92
C THR A 28 -14.02 12.61 -9.72
N GLU A 29 -14.80 11.59 -9.36
CA GLU A 29 -14.45 10.66 -8.29
C GLU A 29 -13.19 9.84 -8.62
N ALA A 30 -13.07 9.35 -9.86
CA ALA A 30 -11.88 8.63 -10.31
C ALA A 30 -10.63 9.52 -10.31
N GLU A 31 -10.77 10.80 -10.69
CA GLU A 31 -9.69 11.80 -10.58
C GLU A 31 -9.27 12.01 -9.13
N ILE A 32 -10.23 12.21 -8.22
CA ILE A 32 -9.94 12.39 -6.79
C ILE A 32 -9.23 11.16 -6.22
N ARG A 33 -9.68 9.96 -6.58
CA ARG A 33 -9.06 8.70 -6.16
C ARG A 33 -7.61 8.61 -6.61
N GLU A 34 -7.33 8.92 -7.87
CA GLU A 34 -5.96 8.92 -8.39
C GLU A 34 -5.06 9.94 -7.69
N ILE A 35 -5.57 11.16 -7.46
CA ILE A 35 -4.80 12.20 -6.77
C ILE A 35 -4.43 11.72 -5.36
N LEU A 36 -5.39 11.17 -4.63
CA LEU A 36 -5.13 10.61 -3.31
C LEU A 36 -4.12 9.47 -3.39
N GLU A 37 -4.31 8.53 -4.31
CA GLU A 37 -3.44 7.37 -4.48
C GLU A 37 -1.99 7.76 -4.82
N SER A 38 -1.80 8.66 -5.78
CA SER A 38 -0.48 9.17 -6.18
C SER A 38 0.19 10.01 -5.09
N THR A 39 -0.59 10.73 -4.27
CA THR A 39 -0.04 11.57 -3.19
C THR A 39 0.33 10.75 -1.95
N VAL A 40 -0.47 9.74 -1.60
CA VAL A 40 -0.25 8.93 -0.39
C VAL A 40 0.65 7.72 -0.63
N ARG A 41 0.88 7.31 -1.88
CA ARG A 41 1.88 6.30 -2.21
C ARG A 41 3.26 6.97 -2.19
N PRO A 42 4.17 6.57 -1.28
CA PRO A 42 5.53 7.04 -1.36
C PRO A 42 6.13 6.61 -2.71
N PRO A 43 6.90 7.49 -3.40
CA PRO A 43 7.52 7.17 -4.69
C PRO A 43 8.38 5.90 -4.62
N GLU A 44 8.90 5.58 -3.44
CA GLU A 44 9.71 4.40 -3.15
C GLU A 44 9.09 3.55 -2.04
N ARG A 45 7.77 3.26 -2.09
CA ARG A 45 7.26 2.20 -1.22
C ARG A 45 7.85 0.87 -1.69
N LEU A 46 8.98 0.49 -1.10
CA LEU A 46 9.60 -0.80 -1.33
C LEU A 46 8.53 -1.85 -1.05
N ARG A 47 8.15 -2.58 -2.09
CA ARG A 47 7.26 -3.73 -1.96
C ARG A 47 8.08 -4.81 -1.26
N LEU A 48 8.25 -4.70 0.05
CA LEU A 48 9.23 -5.48 0.83
C LEU A 48 9.10 -6.97 0.55
N GLY A 49 7.87 -7.50 0.50
CA GLY A 49 7.64 -8.90 0.12
C GLY A 49 8.11 -9.24 -1.29
N SER A 50 7.88 -8.37 -2.28
CA SER A 50 8.37 -8.56 -3.65
C SER A 50 9.90 -8.46 -3.73
N ALA A 51 10.50 -7.50 -3.03
CA ALA A 51 11.95 -7.33 -2.97
C ALA A 51 12.64 -8.52 -2.29
N LEU A 52 12.08 -9.02 -1.18
CA LEU A 52 12.57 -10.23 -0.50
C LEU A 52 12.41 -11.48 -1.39
N ALA A 53 11.28 -11.63 -2.09
CA ALA A 53 11.07 -12.74 -3.01
C ALA A 53 12.05 -12.71 -4.19
N GLU A 54 12.36 -11.53 -4.72
CA GLU A 54 13.36 -11.37 -5.78
C GLU A 54 14.77 -11.70 -5.28
N LEU A 55 15.12 -11.22 -4.09
CA LEU A 55 16.38 -11.56 -3.45
C LEU A 55 16.52 -13.07 -3.25
N GLY A 56 15.49 -13.73 -2.73
CA GLY A 56 15.43 -15.18 -2.53
C GLY A 56 15.71 -15.94 -3.84
N ARG A 57 15.06 -15.55 -4.94
CA ARG A 57 15.33 -16.13 -6.26
C ARG A 57 16.77 -15.91 -6.72
N ARG A 58 17.32 -14.70 -6.52
CA ARG A 58 18.68 -14.35 -6.94
C ARG A 58 19.76 -15.14 -6.20
N VAL A 59 19.54 -15.44 -4.91
CA VAL A 59 20.47 -16.24 -4.10
C VAL A 59 20.22 -17.74 -4.20
N GLY A 60 19.20 -18.18 -4.96
CA GLY A 60 18.87 -19.59 -5.13
C GLY A 60 18.22 -20.22 -3.91
N LEU A 61 17.51 -19.44 -3.09
CA LEU A 61 16.79 -19.94 -1.92
C LEU A 61 15.76 -21.00 -2.35
N THR A 62 15.85 -22.19 -1.76
CA THR A 62 14.99 -23.34 -2.04
C THR A 62 13.98 -23.58 -0.91
N ASP A 63 12.98 -24.42 -1.19
CA ASP A 63 12.03 -24.85 -0.16
C ASP A 63 12.72 -25.64 0.97
N ASP A 64 13.83 -26.34 0.68
CA ASP A 64 14.64 -27.05 1.67
C ASP A 64 15.33 -26.09 2.64
N ASP A 65 15.82 -24.95 2.14
CA ASP A 65 16.40 -23.88 2.98
C ASP A 65 15.34 -23.28 3.91
N ILE A 66 14.13 -23.07 3.40
CA ILE A 66 12.99 -22.57 4.20
C ILE A 66 12.61 -23.61 5.26
N ALA A 67 12.51 -24.89 4.90
CA ALA A 67 12.19 -25.96 5.83
C ALA A 67 13.25 -26.12 6.93
N ALA A 68 14.53 -25.88 6.62
CA ALA A 68 15.61 -25.86 7.61
C ALA A 68 15.42 -24.72 8.63
N ILE A 69 15.06 -23.52 8.18
CA ILE A 69 14.76 -22.37 9.04
C ILE A 69 13.54 -22.65 9.93
N GLU A 70 12.48 -23.24 9.37
CA GLU A 70 11.25 -23.55 10.11
C GLU A 70 11.44 -24.60 11.21
N LYS A 71 12.42 -25.49 11.07
CA LYS A 71 12.77 -26.50 12.08
C LYS A 71 13.45 -25.90 13.30
N VAL A 72 14.27 -24.86 13.11
CA VAL A 72 15.02 -24.22 14.20
C VAL A 72 14.31 -22.99 14.78
N ARG A 73 13.29 -22.47 14.08
CA ARG A 73 12.50 -21.32 14.51
C ARG A 73 11.77 -21.61 15.82
N ASP A 74 11.95 -20.74 16.81
CA ASP A 74 11.13 -20.74 18.01
C ASP A 74 9.67 -20.42 17.65
N LYS A 75 8.78 -21.33 18.02
CA LYS A 75 7.33 -21.25 17.78
C LYS A 75 6.57 -20.85 19.04
N THR A 76 7.28 -20.57 20.13
CA THR A 76 6.68 -20.09 21.38
C THR A 76 5.94 -18.79 21.09
N PRO A 77 4.61 -18.75 21.29
CA PRO A 77 3.84 -17.53 21.12
C PRO A 77 4.42 -16.43 22.01
N THR A 78 4.53 -15.22 21.49
CA THR A 78 4.94 -14.07 22.31
C THR A 78 3.92 -13.85 23.43
N GLU A 79 4.39 -13.64 24.65
CA GLU A 79 3.53 -13.25 25.76
C GLU A 79 2.86 -11.90 25.47
N PRO A 80 1.55 -11.74 25.72
CA PRO A 80 0.87 -10.47 25.53
C PRO A 80 1.51 -9.37 26.37
N VAL A 81 1.66 -8.18 25.79
CA VAL A 81 2.11 -7.00 26.54
C VAL A 81 1.06 -6.69 27.62
N SER A 82 1.45 -6.72 28.89
CA SER A 82 0.62 -6.18 29.99
C SER A 82 0.77 -4.65 30.02
N PHE A 83 -0.35 -3.96 30.24
CA PHE A 83 -0.42 -2.49 30.31
C PHE A 83 -0.85 -2.03 31.71
N GLU A 84 -0.40 -2.71 32.77
CA GLU A 84 -0.59 -2.24 34.15
C GLU A 84 0.27 -1.00 34.46
#